data_AF-A0A0F9TV05-F1
#
_entry.id   AF-A0A0F9TV05-F1
#
_cell.length_a   1.000
_cell.length_b   1.000
_cell.length_c   1.000
_cell.angle_alpha   90.00
_cell.angle_beta   90.00
_cell.angle_gamma   90.00
#
_symmetry.space_group_name_H-M   'P 1'
#
loop_
_entity.id
_entity.type
_entity.pdbx_description
1 polymer ?
#
loop_
_entity_poly.entity_id
_entity_poly.type
_entity_poly.pdbx_seq_one_letter_code
_entity_poly.pdbx_strand_id
1 'polypeptide(L)'
;MLAMLLADPELMLLLAPGLLFSLTIHEYGHARMALAFGDPTARDMGRLSLNPLRHLDFMGTVMILLVGFGWAKPVPVNRANLHPPRWGEIAVSLAGVLNNVGFAVLLGLVLRVLIVRGAMDRLPHGDTVAVMMLLTLRINLVLVVFNLLPLFPLDGHHIVRELLPRRHQQDFMHWQVHFGRYILLGLLIAPMLSPKIPSPLRMLFSRVIDPVTYWLIVG
;
A
#
# COMPACT_ATOMS: atom_id res chain seq x y z
N MET A 1 -9.61 9.57 -12.81
CA MET A 1 -9.65 8.14 -13.20
C MET A 1 -11.01 7.73 -13.76
N LEU A 2 -12.14 8.45 -13.59
CA LEU A 2 -13.33 8.24 -14.45
C LEU A 2 -12.95 8.37 -15.93
N ALA A 3 -12.11 9.36 -16.28
CA ALA A 3 -11.53 9.48 -17.62
C ALA A 3 -10.56 8.33 -18.00
N MET A 4 -9.90 7.66 -17.05
CA MET A 4 -9.08 6.46 -17.33
C MET A 4 -9.92 5.19 -17.38
N LEU A 5 -10.98 5.08 -16.59
CA LEU A 5 -11.97 4.00 -16.60
C LEU A 5 -12.80 4.05 -17.89
N LEU A 6 -13.10 5.25 -18.39
CA LEU A 6 -13.75 5.47 -19.67
C LEU A 6 -12.77 5.35 -20.85
N ALA A 7 -11.48 5.61 -20.64
CA ALA A 7 -10.45 5.48 -21.69
C ALA A 7 -9.88 4.06 -21.82
N ASP A 8 -9.77 3.33 -20.71
CA ASP A 8 -9.17 1.99 -20.63
C ASP A 8 -9.81 1.16 -19.49
N PRO A 9 -11.07 0.70 -19.68
CA PRO A 9 -11.78 -0.11 -18.68
C PRO A 9 -11.10 -1.46 -18.43
N GLU A 10 -10.37 -1.99 -19.42
CA GLU A 10 -9.61 -3.24 -19.30
C GLU A 10 -8.51 -3.10 -18.25
N LEU A 11 -7.70 -2.04 -18.30
CA LEU A 11 -6.65 -1.80 -17.32
C LEU A 11 -7.20 -1.72 -15.89
N MET A 12 -8.38 -1.12 -15.69
CA MET A 12 -9.03 -1.06 -14.38
C MET A 12 -9.47 -2.43 -13.88
N LEU A 13 -10.03 -3.28 -14.75
CA LEU A 13 -10.40 -4.65 -14.41
C LEU A 13 -9.18 -5.50 -14.04
N LEU A 14 -8.03 -5.24 -14.66
CA LEU A 14 -6.77 -5.93 -14.32
C LEU A 14 -6.14 -5.40 -13.02
N LEU A 15 -6.24 -4.10 -12.75
CA LEU A 15 -5.61 -3.44 -11.61
C LEU A 15 -6.40 -3.62 -10.31
N ALA A 16 -7.72 -3.47 -10.36
CA ALA A 16 -8.56 -3.41 -9.16
C ALA A 16 -8.43 -4.65 -8.25
N PRO A 17 -8.47 -5.90 -8.76
CA PRO A 17 -8.27 -7.07 -7.92
C PRO A 17 -6.90 -7.07 -7.23
N GLY A 18 -5.85 -6.76 -7.99
CA GLY A 18 -4.48 -6.67 -7.47
C GLY A 18 -4.35 -5.64 -6.36
N LEU A 19 -4.95 -4.46 -6.53
CA LEU A 19 -4.99 -3.41 -5.51
C LEU A 19 -5.75 -3.86 -4.24
N LEU A 20 -6.94 -4.44 -4.41
CA LEU A 20 -7.75 -4.93 -3.30
C LEU A 20 -7.03 -6.00 -2.48
N PHE A 21 -6.40 -6.97 -3.14
CA PHE A 21 -5.61 -7.99 -2.45
C PHE A 21 -4.38 -7.40 -1.74
N SER A 22 -3.69 -6.46 -2.38
CA SER A 22 -2.50 -5.81 -1.81
C SER A 22 -2.82 -5.01 -0.54
N LEU A 23 -3.92 -4.26 -0.55
CA LEU A 23 -4.43 -3.54 0.62
C LEU A 23 -4.91 -4.52 1.70
N THR A 24 -5.58 -5.60 1.32
CA THR A 24 -6.05 -6.61 2.27
C THR A 24 -4.91 -7.29 3.02
N ILE A 25 -3.85 -7.67 2.31
CA ILE A 25 -2.66 -8.31 2.89
C ILE A 25 -1.91 -7.33 3.82
N HIS A 26 -1.87 -6.04 3.44
CA HIS A 26 -1.32 -4.97 4.25
C HIS A 26 -2.08 -4.79 5.56
N GLU A 27 -3.39 -4.56 5.48
CA GLU A 27 -4.27 -4.37 6.63
C GLU A 27 -4.34 -5.61 7.53
N TYR A 28 -4.32 -6.80 6.94
CA TYR A 28 -4.20 -8.05 7.68
C TYR A 28 -2.89 -8.11 8.49
N GLY A 29 -1.79 -7.59 7.94
CA GLY A 29 -0.52 -7.46 8.64
C GLY A 29 -0.63 -6.61 9.91
N HIS A 30 -1.21 -5.42 9.79
CA HIS A 30 -1.47 -4.56 10.95
C HIS A 30 -2.35 -5.28 11.99
N ALA A 31 -3.47 -5.85 11.56
CA ALA A 31 -4.41 -6.54 12.44
C ALA A 31 -3.75 -7.70 13.21
N ARG A 32 -2.94 -8.51 12.51
CA ARG A 32 -2.25 -9.66 13.10
C ARG A 32 -1.18 -9.22 14.08
N MET A 33 -0.40 -8.20 13.74
CA MET A 33 0.65 -7.71 14.61
C MET A 33 0.08 -6.99 15.83
N ALA A 34 -1.02 -6.25 15.68
CA ALA A 34 -1.70 -5.60 16.80
C ALA A 34 -2.17 -6.63 17.83
N LEU A 35 -2.80 -7.72 17.35
CA LEU A 35 -3.19 -8.85 18.19
C LEU A 35 -1.99 -9.52 18.88
N ALA A 36 -0.88 -9.70 18.16
CA ALA A 36 0.34 -10.29 18.73
C ALA A 36 0.94 -9.42 19.86
N PHE A 37 0.76 -8.10 19.79
CA PHE A 37 1.16 -7.16 20.83
C PHE A 37 0.07 -6.88 21.89
N GLY A 38 -1.03 -7.64 21.85
CA GLY A 38 -2.08 -7.61 22.89
C GLY A 38 -3.30 -6.75 22.58
N ASP A 39 -3.42 -6.17 21.38
CA ASP A 39 -4.61 -5.42 20.97
C ASP A 39 -5.63 -6.28 20.20
N PRO A 40 -6.75 -6.70 20.82
CA PRO A 40 -7.75 -7.52 20.16
C PRO A 40 -8.75 -6.70 19.31
N THR A 41 -8.67 -5.37 19.28
CA THR A 41 -9.69 -4.48 18.68
C THR A 41 -10.08 -4.89 17.25
N ALA A 42 -9.09 -5.10 16.38
CA ALA A 42 -9.32 -5.53 15.01
C ALA A 42 -10.00 -6.91 14.92
N ARG A 43 -9.61 -7.86 15.78
CA ARG A 43 -10.20 -9.20 15.80
C ARG A 43 -11.66 -9.14 16.24
N ASP A 44 -11.94 -8.43 17.32
CA ASP A 44 -13.26 -8.37 17.93
C ASP A 44 -14.26 -7.61 17.04
N MET A 45 -13.77 -6.68 16.21
CA MET A 45 -14.55 -6.01 15.15
C MET A 45 -14.66 -6.84 13.85
N GLY A 46 -14.13 -8.07 13.80
CA GLY A 46 -14.13 -8.92 12.61
C GLY A 46 -13.24 -8.41 11.47
N ARG A 47 -12.30 -7.50 11.77
CA ARG A 47 -11.36 -6.89 10.82
C ARG A 47 -10.08 -7.71 10.60
N LEU A 48 -9.84 -8.71 11.45
CA LEU A 48 -8.79 -9.71 11.25
C LEU A 48 -9.19 -10.70 10.15
N SER A 49 -9.15 -10.28 8.88
CA SER A 49 -9.66 -11.07 7.76
C SER A 49 -8.84 -10.86 6.49
N LEU A 50 -8.71 -11.92 5.70
CA LEU A 50 -8.18 -11.86 4.33
C LEU A 50 -9.28 -11.67 3.28
N ASN A 51 -10.53 -11.43 3.70
CA ASN A 51 -11.61 -11.09 2.77
C ASN A 51 -11.50 -9.60 2.36
N PRO A 52 -11.21 -9.29 1.08
CA PRO A 52 -11.03 -7.91 0.64
C PRO A 52 -12.26 -7.01 0.84
N LEU A 53 -13.45 -7.61 0.78
CA LEU A 53 -14.70 -6.89 0.98
C LEU A 53 -14.83 -6.31 2.38
N ARG A 54 -14.14 -6.90 3.37
CA ARG A 54 -14.12 -6.31 4.71
C ARG A 54 -13.35 -5.00 4.70
N HIS A 55 -12.27 -4.87 3.93
CA HIS A 55 -11.37 -3.71 3.90
C HIS A 55 -11.79 -2.60 2.95
N LEU A 56 -12.89 -2.78 2.22
CA LEU A 56 -13.47 -1.74 1.39
C LEU A 56 -14.18 -0.67 2.22
N ASP A 57 -13.88 0.59 1.92
CA ASP A 57 -14.69 1.72 2.36
C ASP A 57 -15.70 2.06 1.26
N PHE A 58 -16.98 2.19 1.60
CA PHE A 58 -18.00 2.49 0.59
C PHE A 58 -17.75 3.83 -0.10
N MET A 59 -17.46 4.88 0.68
CA MET A 59 -17.18 6.20 0.12
C MET A 59 -15.88 6.20 -0.67
N GLY A 60 -14.82 5.58 -0.14
CA GLY A 60 -13.56 5.40 -0.84
C GLY A 60 -13.73 4.66 -2.18
N THR A 61 -14.55 3.61 -2.21
CA THR A 61 -14.87 2.86 -3.44
C THR A 61 -15.64 3.72 -4.44
N VAL A 62 -16.64 4.48 -3.99
CA VAL A 62 -17.38 5.42 -4.85
C VAL A 62 -16.46 6.52 -5.39
N MET A 63 -15.55 7.06 -4.56
CA MET A 63 -14.59 8.07 -4.98
C MET A 63 -13.57 7.54 -5.99
N ILE A 64 -13.13 6.28 -5.87
CA ILE A 64 -12.33 5.58 -6.89
C ILE A 64 -13.07 5.58 -8.22
N LEU A 65 -14.37 5.25 -8.23
CA LEU A 65 -15.15 5.21 -9.47
C LEU A 65 -15.38 6.61 -10.07
N LEU A 66 -15.78 7.59 -9.25
CA LEU A 66 -16.19 8.91 -9.73
C LEU A 66 -15.04 9.88 -10.01
N VAL A 67 -14.05 9.90 -9.13
CA VAL A 67 -12.96 10.90 -9.14
C VAL A 67 -11.65 10.24 -9.54
N GLY A 68 -11.48 8.99 -9.14
CA GLY A 68 -10.27 8.25 -9.42
C GLY A 68 -9.21 8.23 -8.36
N PHE A 69 -9.66 8.52 -7.16
CA PHE A 69 -8.88 8.48 -5.96
C PHE A 69 -9.82 7.99 -4.88
N GLY A 70 -9.35 7.11 -4.02
CA GLY A 70 -10.08 6.74 -2.82
C GLY A 70 -9.20 5.92 -1.92
N TRP A 71 -9.79 5.49 -0.81
CA TRP A 71 -9.09 4.89 0.30
C TRP A 71 -9.74 3.56 0.69
N ALA A 72 -8.94 2.67 1.26
CA ALA A 72 -9.47 1.51 1.97
C ALA A 72 -10.01 1.94 3.33
N LYS A 73 -10.85 1.08 3.92
CA LYS A 73 -11.20 1.19 5.33
C LYS A 73 -10.01 0.65 6.13
N PRO A 74 -9.32 1.48 6.94
CA PRO A 74 -8.17 1.02 7.71
C PRO A 74 -8.59 0.09 8.84
N VAL A 75 -7.68 -0.77 9.30
CA VAL A 75 -7.89 -1.60 10.49
C VAL A 75 -7.70 -0.76 11.75
N PRO A 76 -8.62 -0.83 12.74
CA PRO A 76 -8.47 -0.12 13.99
C PRO A 76 -7.34 -0.75 14.83
N VAL A 77 -6.43 0.10 15.30
CA VAL A 77 -5.38 -0.26 16.25
C VAL A 77 -5.52 0.63 17.47
N ASN A 78 -5.68 0.01 18.64
CA ASN A 78 -5.74 0.70 19.92
C ASN A 78 -4.37 0.64 20.61
N ARG A 79 -3.61 1.73 20.52
CA ARG A 79 -2.29 1.85 21.13
C ARG A 79 -2.27 1.60 22.64
N ALA A 80 -3.37 1.87 23.35
CA ALA A 80 -3.45 1.63 24.80
C ALA A 80 -3.40 0.14 25.17
N ASN A 81 -3.75 -0.75 24.23
CA ASN A 81 -3.71 -2.20 24.42
C ASN A 81 -2.36 -2.82 24.03
N LEU A 82 -1.46 -2.07 23.37
CA LEU A 82 -0.19 -2.60 22.88
C LEU A 82 0.85 -2.70 24.01
N HIS A 83 1.53 -3.83 24.10
CA HIS A 83 2.53 -4.10 25.15
C HIS A 83 3.85 -4.64 24.58
N PRO A 84 4.96 -3.88 24.66
CA PRO A 84 5.06 -2.48 25.11
C PRO A 84 4.55 -1.49 24.03
N PRO A 85 3.88 -0.37 24.40
CA PRO A 85 3.15 0.47 23.43
C PRO A 85 4.00 1.03 22.29
N ARG A 86 5.21 1.50 22.61
CA ARG A 86 6.13 2.13 21.65
C ARG A 86 6.59 1.15 20.57
N TRP A 87 7.04 -0.03 20.98
CA TRP A 87 7.51 -1.04 20.03
C TRP A 87 6.36 -1.76 19.35
N GLY A 88 5.22 -1.93 20.02
CA GLY A 88 4.01 -2.46 19.40
C GLY A 88 3.55 -1.58 18.24
N GLU A 89 3.49 -0.26 18.44
CA GLU A 89 3.10 0.67 17.36
C GLU A 89 4.07 0.60 16.16
N ILE A 90 5.39 0.56 16.42
CA ILE A 90 6.40 0.43 15.36
C ILE A 90 6.23 -0.91 14.63
N ALA A 91 6.10 -2.02 15.37
CA ALA A 91 5.95 -3.34 14.80
C ALA A 91 4.67 -3.46 13.97
N VAL A 92 3.56 -2.93 14.47
CA VAL A 92 2.28 -2.89 13.75
C VAL A 92 2.43 -2.11 12.45
N SER A 93 3.00 -0.90 12.50
CA SER A 93 3.21 -0.05 11.32
C SER A 93 4.10 -0.74 10.27
N LEU A 94 5.15 -1.43 10.71
CA LEU A 94 6.02 -2.20 9.81
C LEU A 94 5.37 -3.48 9.28
N ALA A 95 4.44 -4.10 10.00
CA ALA A 95 3.86 -5.38 9.60
C ALA A 95 3.09 -5.30 8.26
N GLY A 96 2.32 -4.24 8.05
CA GLY A 96 1.64 -4.01 6.77
C GLY A 96 2.63 -3.84 5.62
N VAL A 97 3.65 -2.99 5.82
CA VAL A 97 4.73 -2.76 4.86
C VAL A 97 5.48 -4.05 4.51
N LEU A 98 5.90 -4.82 5.52
CA LEU A 98 6.64 -6.07 5.34
C LEU A 98 5.81 -7.14 4.62
N ASN A 99 4.50 -7.18 4.87
CA ASN A 99 3.59 -8.06 4.12
C ASN A 99 3.56 -7.70 2.63
N ASN A 100 3.50 -6.40 2.27
CA ASN A 100 3.59 -6.00 0.87
C ASN A 100 4.97 -6.30 0.25
N VAL A 101 6.07 -6.10 1.00
CA VAL A 101 7.42 -6.51 0.55
C VAL A 101 7.44 -7.99 0.23
N GLY A 102 7.00 -8.84 1.18
CA GLY A 102 6.95 -10.28 1.01
C GLY A 102 6.10 -10.69 -0.19
N PHE A 103 4.95 -10.06 -0.39
CA PHE A 103 4.07 -10.36 -1.50
C PHE A 103 4.65 -9.90 -2.86
N ALA A 104 5.29 -8.73 -2.93
CA ALA A 104 5.98 -8.27 -4.13
C ALA A 104 7.13 -9.21 -4.53
N VAL A 105 7.95 -9.63 -3.56
CA VAL A 105 9.05 -10.59 -3.79
C VAL A 105 8.50 -11.92 -4.27
N LEU A 106 7.45 -12.45 -3.61
CA LEU A 106 6.81 -13.69 -4.02
C LEU A 106 6.31 -13.62 -5.47
N LEU A 107 5.55 -12.57 -5.82
CA LEU A 107 5.05 -12.39 -7.18
C LEU A 107 6.18 -12.27 -8.21
N GLY A 108 7.24 -11.54 -7.89
CA GLY A 108 8.40 -11.37 -8.77
C GLY A 108 9.11 -12.69 -9.05
N LEU A 109 9.36 -13.49 -8.00
CA LEU A 109 10.00 -14.80 -8.13
C LEU A 109 9.12 -15.81 -8.88
N VAL A 110 7.81 -15.83 -8.60
CA VAL A 110 6.88 -16.70 -9.33
C VAL A 110 6.85 -16.30 -10.81
N LEU A 111 6.75 -15.01 -11.13
CA LEU A 111 6.73 -14.52 -12.50
C LEU A 111 8.04 -14.85 -13.24
N ARG A 112 9.20 -14.67 -12.59
CA ARG A 112 10.52 -15.11 -13.10
C ARG A 112 10.49 -16.57 -13.50
N VAL A 113 10.07 -17.45 -12.58
CA VAL A 113 10.06 -18.91 -12.82
C VAL A 113 9.11 -19.26 -13.98
N LEU A 114 7.94 -18.63 -14.05
CA LEU A 114 6.97 -18.88 -15.10
C LEU A 114 7.47 -18.44 -16.49
N ILE A 115 8.16 -17.29 -16.57
CA ILE A 115 8.78 -16.80 -17.81
C ILE A 115 9.93 -17.72 -18.23
N VAL A 116 10.88 -18.00 -17.34
CA VAL A 116 12.06 -18.84 -17.65
C VAL A 116 11.67 -20.25 -18.11
N ARG A 117 10.58 -20.80 -17.58
CA ARG A 117 10.09 -22.13 -17.95
C ARG A 117 9.18 -22.13 -19.19
N GLY A 118 8.91 -20.98 -19.80
CA GLY A 118 7.92 -20.84 -20.89
C GLY A 118 6.53 -21.34 -20.47
N ALA A 119 6.21 -21.25 -19.18
CA ALA A 119 4.95 -21.74 -18.64
C ALA A 119 3.80 -20.78 -18.94
N MET A 120 4.10 -19.49 -19.12
CA MET A 120 3.10 -18.47 -19.47
C MET A 120 2.46 -18.74 -20.84
N ASP A 121 3.27 -19.13 -21.83
CA ASP A 121 2.80 -19.43 -23.20
C ASP A 121 1.84 -20.63 -23.27
N ARG A 122 1.85 -21.48 -22.23
CA ARG A 122 1.02 -22.69 -22.13
C ARG A 122 -0.27 -22.46 -21.36
N LEU A 123 -0.41 -21.32 -20.67
CA LEU A 123 -1.60 -20.98 -19.91
C LEU A 123 -2.62 -20.28 -20.82
N PRO A 124 -3.91 -20.65 -20.76
CA PRO A 124 -4.96 -19.83 -21.36
C PRO A 124 -4.88 -18.41 -20.80
N HIS A 125 -4.82 -17.42 -21.69
CA HIS A 125 -4.66 -16.00 -21.32
C HIS A 125 -3.40 -15.71 -20.49
N GLY A 126 -2.30 -16.43 -20.74
CA GLY A 126 -1.02 -16.25 -20.07
C GLY A 126 -0.56 -14.81 -20.01
N ASP A 127 -0.64 -14.07 -21.12
CA ASP A 127 -0.26 -12.64 -21.17
C ASP A 127 -1.07 -11.78 -20.21
N THR A 128 -2.39 -11.99 -20.15
CA THR A 128 -3.28 -11.27 -19.22
C THR A 128 -2.91 -11.57 -17.77
N VAL A 129 -2.64 -12.83 -17.44
CA VAL A 129 -2.18 -13.24 -16.10
C VAL A 129 -0.83 -12.60 -15.78
N ALA A 130 0.10 -12.57 -16.73
CA ALA A 130 1.41 -11.93 -16.57
C ALA A 130 1.25 -10.44 -16.22
N VAL A 131 0.39 -9.74 -16.96
CA VAL A 131 0.10 -8.32 -16.74
C VAL A 131 -0.54 -8.10 -15.37
N MET A 132 -1.52 -8.91 -14.97
CA MET A 132 -2.13 -8.80 -13.63
C MET A 132 -1.11 -9.01 -12.51
N MET A 133 -0.24 -10.01 -12.63
CA MET A 133 0.83 -10.29 -11.67
C MET A 133 1.83 -9.13 -11.60
N LEU A 134 2.25 -8.62 -12.76
CA LEU A 134 3.17 -7.48 -12.86
C LEU A 134 2.57 -6.21 -12.23
N LEU A 135 1.30 -5.90 -12.53
CA LEU A 135 0.61 -4.76 -11.95
C LEU A 135 0.50 -4.92 -10.42
N THR A 136 0.12 -6.10 -9.94
CA THR A 136 0.01 -6.38 -8.50
C THR A 136 1.37 -6.27 -7.80
N LEU A 137 2.44 -6.77 -8.40
CA LEU A 137 3.80 -6.61 -7.91
C LEU A 137 4.16 -5.13 -7.76
N ARG A 138 3.96 -4.33 -8.82
CA ARG A 138 4.26 -2.89 -8.81
C ARG A 138 3.40 -2.14 -7.79
N ILE A 139 2.12 -2.50 -7.64
CA ILE A 139 1.24 -1.94 -6.59
C ILE A 139 1.84 -2.18 -5.21
N ASN A 140 2.28 -3.41 -4.89
CA ASN A 140 2.87 -3.71 -3.59
C ASN A 140 4.14 -2.89 -3.34
N LEU A 141 5.03 -2.77 -4.34
CA LEU A 141 6.22 -1.93 -4.21
C LEU A 141 5.88 -0.45 -3.99
N VAL A 142 4.87 0.06 -4.69
CA VAL A 142 4.37 1.43 -4.49
C VAL A 142 3.82 1.60 -3.08
N LEU A 143 2.97 0.68 -2.60
CA LEU A 143 2.44 0.70 -1.24
C LEU A 143 3.55 0.68 -0.19
N VAL A 144 4.62 -0.10 -0.40
CA VAL A 144 5.78 -0.12 0.49
C VAL A 144 6.43 1.26 0.58
N VAL A 145 6.74 1.88 -0.55
CA VAL A 145 7.46 3.16 -0.53
C VAL A 145 6.57 4.28 0.02
N PHE A 146 5.29 4.32 -0.36
CA PHE A 146 4.35 5.29 0.18
C PHE A 146 4.18 5.13 1.68
N ASN A 147 3.91 3.92 2.16
CA ASN A 147 3.72 3.71 3.59
C ASN A 147 4.99 3.91 4.42
N LEU A 148 6.18 4.00 3.82
CA LEU A 148 7.40 4.40 4.54
C LEU A 148 7.63 5.92 4.59
N LEU A 149 6.82 6.72 3.88
CA LEU A 149 6.93 8.18 3.97
C LEU A 149 6.50 8.66 5.36
N PRO A 150 7.25 9.57 6.00
CA PRO A 150 6.93 10.08 7.32
C PRO A 150 5.89 11.21 7.22
N LEU A 151 4.72 10.92 6.65
CA LEU A 151 3.62 11.87 6.45
C LEU A 151 2.31 11.25 6.91
N PHE A 152 1.55 11.97 7.73
CA PHE A 152 0.22 11.52 8.13
C PHE A 152 -0.71 11.40 6.90
N PRO A 153 -1.50 10.31 6.74
CA PRO A 153 -1.73 9.21 7.69
C PRO A 153 -0.89 7.92 7.44
N LEU A 154 0.18 7.95 6.65
CA LEU A 154 0.95 6.77 6.22
C LEU A 154 1.74 6.12 7.35
N ASP A 155 2.00 4.81 7.31
CA ASP A 155 2.66 4.06 8.41
C ASP A 155 3.98 4.68 8.90
N GLY A 156 4.76 5.27 7.99
CA GLY A 156 6.04 5.91 8.27
C GLY A 156 5.94 7.04 9.28
N HIS A 157 4.79 7.73 9.37
CA HIS A 157 4.60 8.76 10.38
C HIS A 157 4.54 8.16 11.79
N HIS A 158 3.89 7.00 11.95
CA HIS A 158 3.83 6.29 13.23
C HIS A 158 5.22 5.81 13.64
N ILE A 159 5.97 5.22 12.70
CA ILE A 159 7.34 4.77 12.93
C ILE A 159 8.23 5.93 13.39
N VAL A 160 8.24 7.03 12.66
CA VAL A 160 9.07 8.20 13.01
C VAL A 160 8.63 8.79 14.35
N ARG A 161 7.31 8.95 14.60
CA ARG A 161 6.80 9.44 15.87
C ARG A 161 7.33 8.62 17.04
N GLU A 162 7.25 7.30 16.94
CA GLU A 162 7.70 6.44 18.03
C GLU A 162 9.22 6.39 18.15
N LEU A 163 9.99 6.59 17.08
CA LEU A 163 11.46 6.69 17.16
C LEU A 163 11.92 7.99 17.83
N LEU A 164 11.14 9.08 17.73
CA LEU A 164 11.48 10.36 18.36
C LEU A 164 11.50 10.28 19.90
N PRO A 165 12.36 11.09 20.56
CA PRO A 165 12.30 11.28 22.01
C PRO A 165 10.91 11.77 22.45
N ARG A 166 10.41 11.28 23.59
CA ARG A 166 9.05 11.56 24.09
C ARG A 166 8.68 13.05 24.08
N ARG A 167 9.63 13.93 24.39
CA ARG A 167 9.45 15.40 24.40
C ARG A 167 9.09 16.01 23.05
N HIS A 168 9.42 15.37 21.93
CA HIS A 168 9.17 15.88 20.58
C HIS A 168 7.96 15.19 19.89
N GLN A 169 7.39 14.15 20.51
CA GLN A 169 6.30 13.39 19.89
C GLN A 169 5.03 14.22 19.71
N GLN A 170 4.69 15.05 20.69
CA GLN A 170 3.51 15.92 20.64
C GLN A 170 3.66 16.99 19.55
N ASP A 171 4.78 17.72 19.54
CA ASP A 171 5.06 18.75 18.52
C ASP A 171 5.04 18.17 17.11
N PHE A 172 5.67 17.00 16.91
CA PHE A 172 5.64 16.29 15.63
C PHE A 172 4.21 15.92 15.21
N MET A 173 3.39 15.40 16.12
CA MET A 173 2.00 15.06 15.82
C MET A 173 1.16 16.30 15.49
N HIS A 174 1.33 17.39 16.23
CA HIS A 174 0.67 18.66 15.93
C HIS A 174 1.02 19.12 14.52
N TRP A 175 2.31 19.12 14.16
CA TRP A 175 2.74 19.50 12.81
C TRP A 175 2.18 18.56 11.73
N GLN A 176 2.20 17.24 11.95
CA GLN A 176 1.72 16.24 10.99
C GLN A 176 0.22 16.38 10.69
N VAL A 177 -0.60 16.58 11.72
CA VAL A 177 -2.04 16.75 11.55
C VAL A 177 -2.35 18.03 10.78
N HIS A 178 -1.60 19.11 11.00
CA HIS A 178 -1.84 20.41 10.36
C HIS A 178 -1.28 20.51 8.95
N PHE A 179 -0.10 19.95 8.68
CA PHE A 179 0.62 20.14 7.42
C PHE A 179 0.85 18.84 6.66
N GLY A 180 1.16 17.74 7.35
CA GLY A 180 1.53 16.46 6.75
C GLY A 180 0.53 15.96 5.71
N ARG A 181 -0.77 16.00 6.04
CA ARG A 181 -1.84 15.60 5.11
C ARG A 181 -1.87 16.44 3.82
N TYR A 182 -1.63 17.75 3.92
CA TYR A 182 -1.67 18.65 2.77
C TYR A 182 -0.40 18.53 1.92
N ILE A 183 0.74 18.26 2.55
CA ILE A 183 1.99 17.95 1.85
C ILE A 183 1.79 16.67 1.03
N LEU A 184 1.20 15.62 1.61
CA LEU A 184 0.89 14.38 0.89
C LEU A 184 -0.07 14.64 -0.29
N LEU A 185 -1.15 15.39 -0.09
CA LEU A 185 -2.07 15.74 -1.17
C LEU A 185 -1.38 16.56 -2.27
N GLY A 186 -0.55 17.54 -1.89
CA GLY A 186 0.22 18.35 -2.83
C GLY A 186 1.20 17.50 -3.65
N LEU A 187 1.87 16.53 -3.01
CA LEU A 187 2.78 15.59 -3.66
C LEU A 187 2.09 14.77 -4.77
N LEU A 188 0.83 14.40 -4.55
CA LEU A 188 0.03 13.59 -5.48
C LEU A 188 -0.61 14.44 -6.58
N ILE A 189 -1.16 15.61 -6.22
CA ILE A 189 -1.98 16.43 -7.12
C ILE A 189 -1.13 17.38 -7.97
N ALA A 190 -0.08 18.00 -7.42
CA ALA A 190 0.69 19.03 -8.12
C ALA A 190 1.23 18.56 -9.50
N PRO A 191 1.78 17.34 -9.65
CA PRO A 191 2.24 16.87 -10.95
C PRO A 191 1.13 16.62 -11.98
N MET A 192 -0.13 16.50 -11.53
CA MET A 192 -1.29 16.35 -12.41
C MET A 192 -1.73 17.69 -13.02
N LEU A 193 -1.34 18.82 -12.40
CA LEU A 193 -1.71 20.16 -12.86
C LEU A 193 -0.83 20.69 -13.99
N SER A 194 0.42 20.22 -14.08
CA SER A 194 1.35 20.64 -15.12
C SER A 194 2.44 19.59 -15.39
N PRO A 195 2.70 19.23 -16.66
CA PRO A 195 3.79 18.33 -17.03
C PRO A 195 5.19 18.84 -16.65
N LYS A 196 5.33 20.15 -16.40
CA LYS A 196 6.60 20.78 -16.01
C LYS A 196 6.95 20.52 -14.54
N ILE A 197 5.97 20.19 -13.72
CA ILE A 197 6.19 19.88 -12.31
C ILE A 197 6.81 18.48 -12.24
N PRO A 198 8.02 18.31 -11.69
CA PRO A 198 8.61 17.00 -11.51
C PRO A 198 7.65 16.15 -10.70
N SER A 199 7.28 14.99 -11.24
CA SER A 199 6.40 14.05 -10.54
C SER A 199 7.24 13.16 -9.65
N PRO A 200 7.14 13.27 -8.31
CA PRO A 200 7.88 12.40 -7.40
C PRO A 200 7.46 10.95 -7.57
N LEU A 201 6.21 10.72 -7.99
CA LEU A 201 5.72 9.44 -8.47
C LEU A 201 6.52 8.93 -9.67
N ARG A 202 6.67 9.71 -10.75
CA ARG A 202 7.47 9.26 -11.92
C ARG A 202 8.92 9.00 -11.55
N MET A 203 9.51 9.82 -10.68
CA MET A 203 10.85 9.60 -10.16
C MET A 203 10.93 8.30 -9.35
N LEU A 204 9.95 8.05 -8.47
CA LEU A 204 9.83 6.82 -7.71
C LEU A 204 9.75 5.59 -8.63
N PHE A 205 8.91 5.65 -9.67
CA PHE A 205 8.79 4.58 -10.64
C PHE A 205 10.12 4.30 -11.34
N SER A 206 10.70 5.31 -11.98
CA SER A 206 11.93 5.17 -12.76
C SER A 206 13.17 4.82 -11.93
N ARG A 207 13.27 5.29 -10.68
CA ARG A 207 14.48 5.13 -9.85
C ARG A 207 14.41 3.94 -8.90
N VAL A 208 13.22 3.46 -8.56
CA VAL A 208 13.03 2.41 -7.54
C VAL A 208 12.16 1.29 -8.07
N ILE A 209 10.91 1.57 -8.46
CA ILE A 209 9.95 0.51 -8.78
C ILE A 209 10.38 -0.29 -10.01
N ASP A 210 10.76 0.38 -11.09
CA ASP A 210 11.11 -0.29 -12.35
C ASP A 210 12.42 -1.08 -12.23
N PRO A 211 13.51 -0.54 -11.65
CA PRO A 211 14.72 -1.33 -11.39
C PRO A 211 14.48 -2.53 -10.48
N VAL A 212 13.72 -2.39 -9.39
CA VAL A 212 13.43 -3.49 -8.47
C VAL A 212 12.54 -4.54 -9.13
N THR A 213 11.54 -4.11 -9.90
CA THR A 213 10.66 -5.02 -10.66
C THR A 213 11.47 -5.80 -11.69
N TYR A 214 12.32 -5.11 -12.46
CA TYR A 214 13.21 -5.74 -13.43
C TYR A 214 14.13 -6.75 -12.75
N TRP A 215 14.79 -6.35 -11.66
CA TRP A 215 15.67 -7.22 -10.90
C TRP A 215 14.92 -8.46 -10.40
N LEU A 216 13.75 -8.32 -9.78
CA LEU A 216 12.95 -9.44 -9.29
C LEU A 216 12.53 -10.41 -10.41
N ILE A 217 12.25 -9.92 -11.61
CA ILE A 217 11.77 -10.77 -12.72
C ILE A 217 12.93 -11.38 -13.52
N VAL A 218 14.02 -10.64 -13.76
CA VAL A 218 15.08 -11.04 -14.69
C VAL A 218 16.32 -11.61 -14.00
N GLY A 219 16.65 -11.15 -12.79
CA GLY A 219 17.88 -11.53 -12.08
C GLY A 219 18.93 -10.44 -12.11
#